data_AF-A0A6N7EXC9-F1
#
_entry.id   AF-A0A6N7EXC9-F1
#
_cell.length_a   1.000
_cell.length_b   1.000
_cell.length_c   1.000
_cell.angle_alpha   90.00
_cell.angle_beta   90.00
_cell.angle_gamma   90.00
#
_symmetry.space_group_name_H-M   'P 1'
#
loop_
_entity.id
_entity.type
_entity.pdbx_description
1 polymer ?
#
loop_
_entity_poly.entity_id
_entity_poly.type
_entity_poly.pdbx_seq_one_letter_code
_entity_poly.pdbx_strand_id
1 'polypeptide(L)'
;MRFLWHNNASLFSSLNILFLTLLIGELAVMQIPQLIAILLVATALLSVINEKFIKMPLSIGVMVITMVASLLILLAGYWDWFHADHFVHQLVKRIDFSETLMHGMLSSMLFAGALHTNLTKLWQQKWAIFFLAIFGTFISTALVGYGIYYLFNGLGLVELPLLYCLLFGALISPTDPIAVLAIMRRVGAPADLEILISGESLFNDGVGVVLFAVIGAMILGESQTPVITGAVLFAEEMVGGILFGLLLGWVGNWLLEQVYDYHMDALITLAVSFGGYQMALVLGVSGLIAVVVAGLMAGQYMRKYYPADELGRTPLDIFWKIIDELLNAILFVLIGLELMSFATISVPVLAMSVVILVVLVARWVSVLIPIGFLKLCRHPFPRHVMGFMTWGGLRGGLPIALVLSLPQSEARETMILLTYAVVAFSIIIQGLSISPLMRFWMRNEKLPAISPSTRD
;
A
#
# COMPACT_ATOMS: atom_id res chain seq x y z
N MET A 1 -1.41 -6.00 -56.31
CA MET A 1 -1.92 -6.03 -54.93
C MET A 1 -0.84 -5.93 -53.83
N ARG A 2 0.42 -6.36 -54.04
CA ARG A 2 1.51 -6.16 -53.04
C ARG A 2 2.06 -4.73 -52.92
N PHE A 3 1.92 -3.89 -53.95
CA PHE A 3 2.47 -2.52 -53.97
C PHE A 3 1.61 -1.48 -53.24
N LEU A 4 0.28 -1.70 -53.15
CA LEU A 4 -0.63 -0.81 -52.43
C LEU A 4 -0.63 -1.03 -50.91
N TRP A 5 -0.11 -2.17 -50.43
CA TRP A 5 -0.03 -2.47 -49.00
C TRP A 5 1.20 -1.84 -48.34
N HIS A 6 2.32 -1.74 -49.07
CA HIS A 6 3.57 -1.14 -48.55
C HIS A 6 3.49 0.40 -48.45
N ASN A 7 2.80 1.06 -49.38
CA ASN A 7 2.58 2.51 -49.32
C ASN A 7 1.51 2.92 -48.28
N ASN A 8 0.53 2.05 -47.99
CA ASN A 8 -0.43 2.35 -46.93
C ASN A 8 0.21 2.17 -45.54
N ALA A 9 1.09 1.19 -45.33
CA ALA A 9 1.79 1.02 -44.05
C ALA A 9 2.73 2.20 -43.72
N SER A 10 3.40 2.79 -44.71
CA SER A 10 4.21 4.00 -44.53
C SER A 10 3.36 5.26 -44.31
N LEU A 11 2.21 5.39 -44.97
CA LEU A 11 1.26 6.49 -44.71
C LEU A 11 0.60 6.40 -43.33
N PHE A 12 0.19 5.20 -42.88
CA PHE A 12 -0.37 4.97 -41.55
C PHE A 12 0.65 5.19 -40.44
N SER A 13 1.90 4.76 -40.63
CA SER A 13 2.99 5.07 -39.68
C SER A 13 3.31 6.55 -39.65
N SER A 14 3.36 7.24 -40.80
CA SER A 14 3.61 8.68 -40.87
C SER A 14 2.49 9.52 -40.24
N LEU A 15 1.22 9.15 -40.45
CA LEU A 15 0.06 9.79 -39.82
C LEU A 15 -0.01 9.51 -38.32
N ASN A 16 0.32 8.29 -37.89
CA ASN A 16 0.45 7.96 -36.46
C ASN A 16 1.57 8.76 -35.81
N ILE A 17 2.74 8.90 -36.45
CA ILE A 17 3.86 9.68 -35.92
C ILE A 17 3.48 11.15 -35.81
N LEU A 18 2.80 11.72 -36.80
CA LEU A 18 2.36 13.12 -36.77
C LEU A 18 1.28 13.36 -35.70
N PHE A 19 0.32 12.44 -35.58
CA PHE A 19 -0.70 12.47 -34.54
C PHE A 19 -0.07 12.33 -33.15
N LEU A 20 0.84 11.37 -32.95
CA LEU A 20 1.59 11.20 -31.71
C LEU A 20 2.46 12.41 -31.40
N THR A 21 3.15 13.01 -32.36
CA THR A 21 3.98 14.22 -32.12
C THR A 21 3.14 15.44 -31.77
N LEU A 22 1.96 15.60 -32.37
CA LEU A 22 0.99 16.62 -31.95
C LEU A 22 0.46 16.37 -30.53
N LEU A 23 0.14 15.11 -30.21
CA LEU A 23 -0.33 14.71 -28.88
C LEU A 23 0.77 14.85 -27.82
N ILE A 24 2.02 14.56 -28.17
CA ILE A 24 3.23 14.77 -27.36
C ILE A 24 3.50 16.27 -27.16
N GLY A 25 3.22 17.10 -28.17
CA GLY A 25 3.27 18.55 -28.07
C GLY A 25 2.25 19.11 -27.08
N GLU A 26 1.01 18.60 -27.08
CA GLU A 26 -0.02 18.97 -26.09
C GLU A 26 0.28 18.41 -24.68
N LEU A 27 0.86 17.22 -24.59
CA LEU A 27 1.37 16.62 -23.35
C LEU A 27 2.44 17.49 -22.67
N ALA A 28 3.27 18.18 -23.45
CA ALA A 28 4.31 19.06 -22.92
C ALA A 28 3.74 20.18 -22.03
N VAL A 29 2.47 20.54 -22.27
CA VAL A 29 1.73 21.64 -21.63
C VAL A 29 0.64 21.12 -20.67
N MET A 30 0.57 19.81 -20.43
CA MET A 30 -0.49 19.24 -19.61
C MET A 30 -0.47 19.78 -18.17
N GLN A 31 -1.61 20.29 -17.73
CA GLN A 31 -1.82 20.78 -16.37
C GLN A 31 -2.28 19.65 -15.45
N ILE A 32 -2.06 19.80 -14.14
CA ILE A 32 -2.45 18.82 -13.10
C ILE A 32 -3.90 18.30 -13.27
N PRO A 33 -4.92 19.13 -13.58
CA PRO A 33 -6.29 18.63 -13.75
C PRO A 33 -6.46 17.62 -14.90
N GLN A 34 -5.68 17.78 -15.97
CA GLN A 34 -5.74 16.87 -17.13
C GLN A 34 -5.14 15.51 -16.77
N LEU A 35 -4.04 15.49 -16.00
CA LEU A 35 -3.44 14.25 -15.49
C LEU A 35 -4.42 13.49 -14.58
N ILE A 36 -5.05 14.19 -13.64
CA ILE A 36 -6.06 13.61 -12.75
C ILE A 36 -7.23 13.04 -13.57
N ALA A 37 -7.73 13.77 -14.57
CA ALA A 37 -8.82 13.31 -15.41
C ALA A 37 -8.45 12.04 -16.20
N ILE A 38 -7.27 11.99 -16.81
CA ILE A 38 -6.77 10.80 -17.53
C ILE A 38 -6.68 9.60 -16.58
N LEU A 39 -6.12 9.81 -15.40
CA LEU A 39 -5.95 8.77 -14.39
C LEU A 39 -7.30 8.22 -13.90
N LEU A 40 -8.28 9.09 -13.66
CA LEU A 40 -9.64 8.69 -13.28
C LEU A 40 -10.33 7.90 -14.40
N VAL A 41 -10.24 8.36 -15.64
CA VAL A 41 -10.82 7.66 -16.80
C VAL A 41 -10.16 6.29 -16.98
N ALA A 42 -8.83 6.22 -16.91
CA ALA A 42 -8.10 4.96 -17.00
C ALA A 42 -8.52 3.99 -15.88
N THR A 43 -8.57 4.48 -14.64
CA THR A 43 -8.98 3.68 -13.47
C THR A 43 -10.41 3.16 -13.63
N ALA A 44 -11.35 3.98 -14.08
CA ALA A 44 -12.73 3.57 -14.31
C ALA A 44 -12.83 2.49 -15.41
N LEU A 45 -12.15 2.68 -16.55
CA LEU A 45 -12.14 1.72 -17.64
C LEU A 45 -11.55 0.36 -17.21
N LEU A 46 -10.41 0.39 -16.53
CA LEU A 46 -9.74 -0.82 -16.04
C LEU A 46 -10.59 -1.54 -14.98
N SER A 47 -11.29 -0.78 -14.13
CA SER A 47 -12.23 -1.32 -13.14
C SER A 47 -13.41 -2.03 -13.82
N VAL A 48 -13.98 -1.44 -14.89
CA VAL A 48 -15.04 -2.07 -15.69
C VAL A 48 -14.55 -3.35 -16.37
N ILE A 49 -13.33 -3.34 -16.92
CA ILE A 49 -12.73 -4.53 -17.52
C ILE A 49 -12.57 -5.63 -16.47
N ASN A 50 -12.07 -5.28 -15.28
CA ASN A 50 -11.95 -6.24 -14.17
C ASN A 50 -13.32 -6.83 -13.82
N GLU A 51 -14.33 -5.99 -13.57
CA GLU A 51 -15.65 -6.44 -13.13
C GLU A 51 -16.33 -7.35 -14.18
N LYS A 52 -16.19 -7.02 -15.46
CA LYS A 52 -16.84 -7.76 -16.55
C LYS A 52 -16.12 -9.06 -16.90
N PHE A 53 -14.80 -9.06 -16.97
CA PHE A 53 -14.03 -10.16 -17.55
C PHE A 53 -13.19 -10.96 -16.54
N ILE A 54 -12.57 -10.31 -15.55
CA ILE A 54 -11.57 -10.93 -14.67
C ILE A 54 -12.16 -11.35 -13.32
N LYS A 55 -13.08 -10.55 -12.76
CA LYS A 55 -13.83 -10.79 -11.52
C LYS A 55 -12.95 -10.98 -10.27
N MET A 56 -11.74 -10.43 -10.29
CA MET A 56 -10.87 -10.36 -9.13
C MET A 56 -11.34 -9.25 -8.17
N PRO A 57 -10.92 -9.26 -6.90
CA PRO A 57 -11.06 -8.09 -6.03
C PRO A 57 -10.54 -6.83 -6.74
N LEU A 58 -11.27 -5.72 -6.65
CA LEU A 58 -11.08 -4.53 -7.48
C LEU A 58 -9.61 -4.10 -7.59
N SER A 59 -8.98 -3.85 -6.45
CA SER A 59 -7.58 -3.44 -6.33
C SER A 59 -6.59 -4.39 -7.03
N ILE A 60 -6.73 -5.70 -6.79
CA ILE A 60 -5.86 -6.73 -7.39
C ILE A 60 -6.08 -6.81 -8.89
N GLY A 61 -7.34 -6.83 -9.32
CA GLY A 61 -7.70 -6.92 -10.74
C GLY A 61 -7.20 -5.72 -11.54
N VAL A 62 -7.42 -4.51 -11.03
CA VAL A 62 -6.96 -3.27 -11.67
C VAL A 62 -5.43 -3.24 -11.77
N MET A 63 -4.71 -3.61 -10.71
CA MET A 63 -3.25 -3.69 -10.75
C MET A 63 -2.77 -4.68 -11.81
N VAL A 64 -3.30 -5.90 -11.81
CA VAL A 64 -2.91 -6.97 -12.76
C VAL A 64 -3.13 -6.51 -14.20
N ILE A 65 -4.30 -5.93 -14.50
CA ILE A 65 -4.58 -5.42 -15.85
C ILE A 65 -3.59 -4.33 -16.22
N THR A 66 -3.32 -3.39 -15.32
CA THR A 66 -2.42 -2.26 -15.60
C THR A 66 -0.98 -2.72 -15.81
N MET A 67 -0.49 -3.65 -15.01
CA MET A 67 0.85 -4.23 -15.18
C MET A 67 0.98 -5.00 -16.49
N VAL A 68 -0.02 -5.81 -16.84
CA VAL A 68 -0.04 -6.55 -18.11
C VAL A 68 -0.09 -5.58 -19.29
N ALA A 69 -0.95 -4.56 -19.22
CA ALA A 69 -1.02 -3.52 -20.25
C ALA A 69 0.33 -2.79 -20.41
N SER A 70 0.97 -2.42 -19.30
CA SER A 70 2.27 -1.75 -19.30
C SER A 70 3.36 -2.64 -19.91
N LEU A 71 3.39 -3.93 -19.58
CA LEU A 71 4.33 -4.88 -20.19
C LEU A 71 4.08 -5.05 -21.70
N LEU A 72 2.82 -5.14 -22.12
CA LEU A 72 2.47 -5.24 -23.54
C LEU A 72 2.88 -3.97 -24.32
N ILE A 73 2.74 -2.79 -23.72
CA ILE A 73 3.19 -1.53 -24.33
C ILE A 73 4.72 -1.51 -24.46
N LEU A 74 5.46 -1.94 -23.42
CA LEU A 74 6.93 -2.04 -23.49
C LEU A 74 7.39 -3.03 -24.58
N LEU A 75 6.73 -4.18 -24.69
CA LEU A 75 7.02 -5.17 -25.75
C LEU A 75 6.69 -4.64 -27.15
N ALA A 76 5.59 -3.88 -27.29
CA ALA A 76 5.22 -3.25 -28.56
C ALA A 76 6.20 -2.14 -28.97
N GLY A 77 6.72 -1.37 -28.00
CA GLY A 77 7.78 -0.38 -28.22
C GLY A 77 9.08 -1.01 -28.69
N TYR A 78 9.45 -2.20 -28.16
CA TYR A 78 10.62 -2.94 -28.63
C TYR A 78 10.54 -3.35 -30.11
N TRP A 79 9.34 -3.62 -30.63
CA TRP A 79 9.11 -3.93 -32.06
C TRP A 79 8.75 -2.71 -32.92
N ASP A 80 8.86 -1.50 -32.37
CA ASP A 80 8.56 -0.22 -33.04
C ASP A 80 7.16 -0.18 -33.69
N TRP A 81 6.21 -0.94 -33.14
CA TRP A 81 4.84 -1.01 -33.67
C TRP A 81 4.05 0.26 -33.36
N PHE A 82 4.33 0.90 -32.22
CA PHE A 82 3.70 2.13 -31.76
C PHE A 82 4.68 2.90 -30.86
N HIS A 83 4.83 4.21 -31.05
CA HIS A 83 5.54 5.12 -30.13
C HIS A 83 4.73 5.38 -28.83
N ALA A 84 3.89 4.42 -28.43
CA ALA A 84 3.01 4.52 -27.28
C ALA A 84 3.77 4.43 -25.95
N ASP A 85 4.94 3.78 -25.96
CA ASP A 85 5.88 3.75 -24.84
C ASP A 85 6.36 5.15 -24.46
N HIS A 86 6.70 5.99 -25.45
CA HIS A 86 7.08 7.39 -25.22
C HIS A 86 5.94 8.22 -24.62
N PHE A 87 4.71 8.02 -25.10
CA PHE A 87 3.52 8.72 -24.59
C PHE A 87 3.28 8.42 -23.10
N VAL A 88 3.26 7.13 -22.73
CA VAL A 88 3.01 6.73 -21.34
C VAL A 88 4.19 7.11 -20.45
N HIS A 89 5.44 6.95 -20.91
CA HIS A 89 6.61 7.32 -20.13
C HIS A 89 6.64 8.82 -19.79
N GLN A 90 6.23 9.69 -20.73
CA GLN A 90 6.12 11.13 -20.48
C GLN A 90 4.98 11.50 -19.53
N LEU A 91 3.85 10.78 -19.57
CA LEU A 91 2.77 10.95 -18.60
C LEU A 91 3.21 10.60 -17.19
N VAL A 92 3.85 9.44 -17.02
CA VAL A 92 4.30 8.95 -15.71
C VAL A 92 5.33 9.90 -15.11
N LYS A 93 6.31 10.38 -15.89
CA LYS A 93 7.33 11.35 -15.43
C LYS A 93 6.76 12.68 -14.92
N ARG A 94 5.52 13.03 -15.27
CA ARG A 94 4.86 14.26 -14.80
C ARG A 94 4.11 14.07 -13.49
N ILE A 95 3.79 12.83 -13.14
CA ILE A 95 3.16 12.52 -11.88
C ILE A 95 4.28 12.27 -10.88
N ASP A 96 4.46 13.18 -9.92
CA ASP A 96 5.28 12.85 -8.75
C ASP A 96 4.51 11.83 -7.91
N PHE A 97 4.75 10.54 -8.20
CA PHE A 97 4.08 9.43 -7.53
C PHE A 97 4.30 9.47 -6.02
N SER A 98 5.53 9.80 -5.60
CA SER A 98 5.89 9.81 -4.19
C SER A 98 5.13 10.90 -3.45
N GLU A 99 5.14 12.13 -4.00
CA GLU A 99 4.43 13.26 -3.39
C GLU A 99 2.91 13.03 -3.37
N THR A 100 2.35 12.57 -4.50
CA THR A 100 0.91 12.31 -4.64
C THR A 100 0.44 11.23 -3.67
N LEU A 101 1.18 10.13 -3.54
CA LEU A 101 0.82 9.06 -2.61
C LEU A 101 1.04 9.49 -1.16
N MET A 102 2.23 9.97 -0.80
CA MET A 102 2.60 10.24 0.60
C MET A 102 1.80 11.39 1.20
N HIS A 103 1.65 12.50 0.48
CA HIS A 103 1.01 13.71 1.02
C HIS A 103 -0.48 13.84 0.69
N GLY A 104 -0.94 13.15 -0.36
CA GLY A 104 -2.34 13.15 -0.78
C GLY A 104 -3.07 11.89 -0.33
N MET A 105 -2.73 10.75 -0.92
CA MET A 105 -3.61 9.58 -0.84
C MET A 105 -3.47 8.79 0.47
N LEU A 106 -2.24 8.65 0.98
CA LEU A 106 -1.93 7.78 2.10
C LEU A 106 -2.61 8.22 3.40
N SER A 107 -2.66 9.53 3.68
CA SER A 107 -3.36 10.06 4.85
C SER A 107 -4.85 9.72 4.84
N SER A 108 -5.50 9.84 3.68
CA SER A 108 -6.91 9.50 3.51
C SER A 108 -7.17 8.00 3.55
N MET A 109 -6.30 7.17 2.97
CA MET A 109 -6.44 5.71 2.99
C MET A 109 -6.30 5.16 4.42
N LEU A 110 -5.30 5.62 5.17
CA LEU A 110 -5.12 5.22 6.57
C LEU A 110 -6.24 5.76 7.46
N PHE A 111 -6.69 6.99 7.24
CA PHE A 111 -7.83 7.54 7.96
C PHE A 111 -9.10 6.72 7.70
N ALA A 112 -9.38 6.36 6.44
CA ALA A 112 -10.52 5.53 6.08
C ALA A 112 -10.46 4.14 6.73
N GLY A 113 -9.31 3.47 6.63
CA GLY A 113 -9.08 2.17 7.26
C GLY A 113 -9.24 2.21 8.79
N ALA A 114 -8.76 3.28 9.43
CA ALA A 114 -8.96 3.53 10.85
C ALA A 114 -10.45 3.76 11.20
N LEU A 115 -11.16 4.56 10.40
CA LEU A 115 -12.56 4.90 10.61
C LEU A 115 -13.45 3.64 10.55
N HIS A 116 -13.24 2.76 9.57
CA HIS A 116 -13.98 1.50 9.45
C HIS A 116 -13.60 0.45 10.50
N THR A 117 -12.45 0.60 11.16
CA THR A 117 -11.99 -0.36 12.17
C THR A 117 -12.80 -0.22 13.46
N ASN A 118 -13.34 -1.33 13.97
CA ASN A 118 -14.09 -1.34 15.23
C ASN A 118 -13.15 -1.20 16.43
N LEU A 119 -13.06 0.00 17.01
CA LEU A 119 -12.16 0.32 18.12
C LEU A 119 -12.39 -0.56 19.36
N THR A 120 -13.65 -0.88 19.69
CA THR A 120 -13.97 -1.74 20.83
C THR A 120 -13.37 -3.14 20.66
N LYS A 121 -13.51 -3.74 19.48
CA LYS A 121 -12.94 -5.07 19.21
C LYS A 121 -11.43 -5.02 19.04
N LEU A 122 -10.89 -3.96 18.45
CA LEU A 122 -9.44 -3.71 18.39
C LEU A 122 -8.84 -3.66 19.80
N TRP A 123 -9.52 -3.01 20.75
CA TRP A 123 -9.07 -2.93 22.15
C TRP A 123 -9.04 -4.29 22.85
N GLN A 124 -9.94 -5.22 22.49
CA GLN A 124 -9.93 -6.59 23.02
C GLN A 124 -8.69 -7.38 22.57
N GLN A 125 -8.14 -7.05 21.39
CA GLN A 125 -6.94 -7.69 20.83
C GLN A 125 -5.69 -6.79 20.87
N LYS A 126 -5.71 -5.71 21.65
CA LYS A 126 -4.68 -4.65 21.62
C LYS A 126 -3.26 -5.17 21.80
N TRP A 127 -3.04 -6.17 22.66
CA TRP A 127 -1.71 -6.73 22.87
C TRP A 127 -1.23 -7.49 21.64
N ALA A 128 -2.11 -8.28 21.02
CA ALA A 128 -1.76 -9.01 19.81
C ALA A 128 -1.37 -8.06 18.68
N ILE A 129 -2.21 -7.04 18.44
CA ILE A 129 -1.98 -6.02 17.43
C ILE A 129 -0.70 -5.23 17.74
N PHE A 130 -0.48 -4.80 18.98
CA PHE A 130 0.72 -4.08 19.39
C PHE A 130 1.99 -4.88 19.13
N PHE A 131 2.04 -6.15 19.55
CA PHE A 131 3.22 -6.98 19.36
C PHE A 131 3.47 -7.31 17.88
N LEU A 132 2.41 -7.55 17.10
CA LEU A 132 2.56 -7.81 15.67
C LEU A 132 2.96 -6.56 14.89
N ALA A 133 2.28 -5.43 15.10
CA ALA A 133 2.51 -4.20 14.36
C ALA A 133 3.84 -3.52 14.70
N ILE A 134 4.27 -3.55 15.97
CA ILE A 134 5.54 -2.94 16.38
C ILE A 134 6.65 -3.98 16.25
N PHE A 135 6.68 -5.00 17.10
CA PHE A 135 7.81 -5.94 17.12
C PHE A 135 7.91 -6.75 15.84
N GLY A 136 6.78 -7.15 15.25
CA GLY A 136 6.80 -7.81 13.93
C GLY A 136 7.45 -6.93 12.86
N THR A 137 7.18 -5.63 12.85
CA THR A 137 7.79 -4.70 11.88
C THR A 137 9.29 -4.51 12.11
N PHE A 138 9.73 -4.37 13.37
CA PHE A 138 11.16 -4.31 13.71
C PHE A 138 11.90 -5.61 13.34
N ILE A 139 11.32 -6.77 13.68
CA ILE A 139 11.90 -8.08 13.36
C ILE A 139 11.98 -8.26 11.85
N SER A 140 10.91 -7.96 11.13
CA SER A 140 10.87 -8.04 9.66
C SER A 140 11.90 -7.12 9.02
N THR A 141 11.99 -5.86 9.48
CA THR A 141 12.99 -4.89 9.02
C THR A 141 14.42 -5.42 9.20
N ALA A 142 14.74 -5.94 10.38
CA ALA A 142 16.06 -6.48 10.66
C ALA A 142 16.34 -7.74 9.82
N LEU A 143 15.40 -8.69 9.77
CA LEU A 143 15.59 -9.94 9.02
C LEU A 143 15.72 -9.71 7.53
N VAL A 144 14.93 -8.81 6.95
CA VAL A 144 15.05 -8.43 5.54
C VAL A 144 16.38 -7.72 5.30
N GLY A 145 16.73 -6.72 6.11
CA GLY A 145 17.95 -5.94 5.91
C GLY A 145 19.23 -6.76 6.06
N TYR A 146 19.37 -7.51 7.16
CA TYR A 146 20.51 -8.40 7.33
C TYR A 146 20.49 -9.56 6.33
N GLY A 147 19.31 -10.12 6.04
CA GLY A 147 19.16 -11.21 5.07
C GLY A 147 19.64 -10.82 3.69
N ILE A 148 19.20 -9.66 3.19
CA ILE A 148 19.66 -9.12 1.90
C ILE A 148 21.16 -8.81 1.96
N TYR A 149 21.63 -8.10 2.98
CA TYR A 149 23.05 -7.73 3.10
C TYR A 149 23.97 -8.95 3.03
N TYR A 150 23.70 -10.00 3.81
CA TYR A 150 24.55 -11.19 3.82
C TYR A 150 24.38 -12.05 2.57
N LEU A 151 23.16 -12.24 2.07
CA LEU A 151 22.92 -13.08 0.89
C LEU A 151 23.41 -12.43 -0.40
N PHE A 152 23.22 -11.13 -0.57
CA PHE A 152 23.67 -10.45 -1.78
C PHE A 152 25.18 -10.33 -1.83
N ASN A 153 25.84 -9.98 -0.71
CA ASN A 153 27.30 -9.96 -0.64
C ASN A 153 27.90 -11.38 -0.74
N GLY A 154 27.28 -12.38 -0.08
CA GLY A 154 27.77 -13.77 -0.10
C GLY A 154 27.61 -14.47 -1.44
N LEU A 155 26.60 -14.09 -2.23
CA LEU A 155 26.35 -14.61 -3.58
C LEU A 155 26.91 -13.72 -4.70
N GLY A 156 27.51 -12.56 -4.35
CA GLY A 156 28.04 -11.60 -5.32
C GLY A 156 26.97 -11.04 -6.27
N LEU A 157 25.75 -10.82 -5.79
CA LEU A 157 24.61 -10.40 -6.62
C LEU A 157 24.55 -8.89 -6.82
N VAL A 158 24.54 -8.14 -5.72
CA VAL A 158 24.39 -6.69 -5.68
C VAL A 158 25.10 -6.17 -4.44
N GLU A 159 25.92 -5.14 -4.59
CA GLU A 159 26.56 -4.47 -3.46
C GLU A 159 25.66 -3.36 -2.91
N LEU A 160 25.13 -3.55 -1.71
CA LEU A 160 24.33 -2.55 -1.00
C LEU A 160 24.88 -2.35 0.42
N PRO A 161 25.10 -1.10 0.86
CA PRO A 161 25.48 -0.83 2.25
C PRO A 161 24.38 -1.30 3.22
N LEU A 162 24.77 -1.76 4.41
CA LEU A 162 23.84 -2.31 5.40
C LEU A 162 22.67 -1.38 5.73
N LEU A 163 22.92 -0.06 5.83
CA LEU A 163 21.87 0.92 6.10
C LEU A 163 20.81 0.96 4.98
N TYR A 164 21.20 0.86 3.70
CA TYR A 164 20.25 0.75 2.59
C TYR A 164 19.47 -0.57 2.64
N CYS A 165 20.10 -1.66 3.06
CA CYS A 165 19.38 -2.93 3.25
C CYS A 165 18.37 -2.84 4.41
N LEU A 166 18.74 -2.22 5.53
CA LEU A 166 17.81 -1.98 6.65
C LEU A 166 16.68 -1.02 6.26
N LEU A 167 16.99 0.02 5.47
CA LEU A 167 16.01 0.93 4.91
C LEU A 167 15.03 0.19 3.98
N PHE A 168 15.54 -0.72 3.15
CA PHE A 168 14.72 -1.62 2.33
C PHE A 168 13.85 -2.54 3.19
N GLY A 169 14.39 -3.05 4.29
CA GLY A 169 13.62 -3.81 5.28
C GLY A 169 12.46 -3.01 5.86
N ALA A 170 12.71 -1.74 6.22
CA ALA A 170 11.71 -0.85 6.80
C ALA A 170 10.59 -0.52 5.81
N LEU A 171 10.92 -0.22 4.55
CA LEU A 171 9.90 0.10 3.54
C LEU A 171 9.06 -1.10 3.09
N ILE A 172 9.59 -2.32 3.12
CA ILE A 172 8.87 -3.53 2.64
C ILE A 172 8.14 -4.29 3.76
N SER A 173 8.42 -3.94 5.01
CA SER A 173 7.81 -4.60 6.17
C SER A 173 6.32 -4.30 6.33
N PRO A 174 5.81 -3.09 6.07
CA PRO A 174 4.38 -2.81 6.13
C PRO A 174 3.56 -3.64 5.14
N THR A 175 2.30 -3.90 5.50
CA THR A 175 1.40 -4.76 4.73
C THR A 175 0.08 -4.06 4.45
N ASP A 176 -0.52 -4.37 3.31
CA ASP A 176 -1.79 -3.83 2.87
C ASP A 176 -2.96 -4.77 3.26
N PRO A 177 -3.86 -4.32 4.15
CA PRO A 177 -4.97 -5.14 4.61
C PRO A 177 -6.11 -5.18 3.58
N ILE A 178 -6.21 -4.21 2.68
CA ILE A 178 -7.40 -3.95 1.86
C ILE A 178 -7.61 -5.09 0.87
N ALA A 179 -6.54 -5.46 0.16
CA ALA A 179 -6.55 -6.55 -0.80
C ALA A 179 -6.92 -7.90 -0.14
N VAL A 180 -6.47 -8.14 1.10
CA VAL A 180 -6.76 -9.39 1.83
C VAL A 180 -8.15 -9.39 2.43
N LEU A 181 -8.56 -8.31 3.09
CA LEU A 181 -9.88 -8.21 3.72
C LEU A 181 -11.01 -8.42 2.70
N ALA A 182 -10.86 -7.90 1.47
CA ALA A 182 -11.80 -8.14 0.39
C ALA A 182 -11.96 -9.64 0.06
N ILE A 183 -10.86 -10.41 0.11
CA ILE A 183 -10.88 -11.86 -0.10
C ILE A 183 -11.44 -12.58 1.12
N MET A 184 -11.03 -12.20 2.34
CA MET A 184 -11.46 -12.83 3.58
C MET A 184 -12.98 -12.80 3.74
N ARG A 185 -13.60 -11.64 3.48
CA ARG A 185 -15.06 -11.47 3.50
C ARG A 185 -15.75 -12.39 2.49
N ARG A 186 -15.16 -12.60 1.31
CA ARG A 186 -15.71 -13.52 0.29
C ARG A 186 -15.63 -14.99 0.70
N VAL A 187 -14.64 -15.40 1.50
CA VAL A 187 -14.50 -16.79 1.96
C VAL A 187 -15.15 -17.02 3.34
N GLY A 188 -15.66 -15.97 4.00
CA GLY A 188 -16.35 -16.08 5.29
C GLY A 188 -15.40 -16.32 6.46
N ALA A 189 -14.26 -15.62 6.48
CA ALA A 189 -13.29 -15.73 7.57
C ALA A 189 -13.83 -15.18 8.90
N PRO A 190 -13.29 -15.62 10.06
CA PRO A 190 -13.72 -15.11 11.35
C PRO A 190 -13.45 -13.60 11.49
N ALA A 191 -14.42 -12.86 12.04
CA ALA A 191 -14.30 -11.42 12.26
C ALA A 191 -13.09 -11.04 13.13
N ASP A 192 -12.72 -11.89 14.09
CA ASP A 192 -11.55 -11.68 14.95
C ASP A 192 -10.24 -11.65 14.17
N LEU A 193 -10.14 -12.43 13.08
CA LEU A 193 -8.97 -12.45 12.22
C LEU A 193 -8.93 -11.22 11.31
N GLU A 194 -10.09 -10.75 10.84
CA GLU A 194 -10.19 -9.49 10.08
C GLU A 194 -9.69 -8.31 10.94
N ILE A 195 -10.08 -8.26 12.21
CA ILE A 195 -9.64 -7.21 13.15
C ILE A 195 -8.14 -7.30 13.42
N LEU A 196 -7.60 -8.51 13.57
CA LEU A 196 -6.18 -8.71 13.80
C LEU A 196 -5.33 -8.22 12.61
N ILE A 197 -5.72 -8.60 11.39
CA ILE A 197 -5.01 -8.21 10.15
C ILE A 197 -5.16 -6.71 9.89
N SER A 198 -6.38 -6.19 10.00
CA SER A 198 -6.66 -4.76 9.82
C SER A 198 -5.89 -3.92 10.84
N GLY A 199 -5.91 -4.32 12.11
CA GLY A 199 -5.19 -3.62 13.18
C GLY A 199 -3.68 -3.70 13.01
N GLU A 200 -3.13 -4.86 12.66
CA GLU A 200 -1.69 -5.02 12.42
C GLU A 200 -1.22 -4.12 11.28
N SER A 201 -1.92 -4.14 10.15
CA SER A 201 -1.57 -3.35 8.98
C SER A 201 -1.76 -1.84 9.20
N LEU A 202 -2.81 -1.43 9.90
CA LEU A 202 -3.06 -0.01 10.17
C LEU A 202 -1.94 0.66 10.96
N PHE A 203 -1.37 -0.05 11.94
CA PHE A 203 -0.27 0.48 12.75
C PHE A 203 1.12 0.19 12.14
N ASN A 204 1.30 -0.92 11.41
CA ASN A 204 2.59 -1.24 10.82
C ASN A 204 3.01 -0.27 9.70
N ASP A 205 2.05 0.31 8.96
CA ASP A 205 2.31 1.36 7.96
C ASP A 205 2.96 2.57 8.63
N GLY A 206 2.38 3.04 9.74
CA GLY A 206 2.96 4.13 10.53
C GLY A 206 4.35 3.79 11.08
N VAL A 207 4.51 2.62 11.70
CA VAL A 207 5.81 2.19 12.26
C VAL A 207 6.88 2.05 11.19
N GLY A 208 6.56 1.47 10.03
CA GLY A 208 7.51 1.28 8.93
C GLY A 208 7.97 2.59 8.32
N VAL A 209 7.08 3.58 8.19
CA VAL A 209 7.44 4.92 7.70
C VAL A 209 8.34 5.65 8.69
N VAL A 210 8.07 5.59 10.01
CA VAL A 210 8.96 6.16 11.02
C VAL A 210 10.34 5.48 10.98
N LEU A 211 10.38 4.14 10.88
CA LEU A 211 11.65 3.41 10.72
C LEU A 211 12.41 3.83 9.46
N PHE A 212 11.70 4.00 8.35
CA PHE A 212 12.28 4.47 7.09
C PHE A 212 12.86 5.89 7.25
N ALA A 213 12.13 6.82 7.86
CA ALA A 213 12.59 8.19 8.10
C ALA A 213 13.84 8.21 8.99
N VAL A 214 13.82 7.47 10.10
CA VAL A 214 14.93 7.38 11.05
C VAL A 214 16.19 6.78 10.40
N ILE A 215 16.06 5.67 9.66
CA ILE A 215 17.21 5.06 8.95
C ILE A 215 17.70 5.98 7.83
N GLY A 216 16.79 6.67 7.12
CA GLY A 216 17.12 7.65 6.10
C GLY A 216 17.97 8.81 6.66
N ALA A 217 17.59 9.36 7.81
CA ALA A 217 18.36 10.39 8.49
C ALA A 217 19.76 9.92 8.91
N MET A 218 19.90 8.64 9.29
CA MET A 218 21.22 8.04 9.57
C MET A 218 22.10 7.96 8.31
N ILE A 219 21.52 7.65 7.14
CA ILE A 219 22.25 7.58 5.87
C ILE A 219 22.77 8.96 5.45
N LEU A 220 22.00 10.02 5.71
CA LEU A 220 22.38 11.40 5.41
C LEU A 220 23.46 11.95 6.35
N GLY A 221 23.87 11.20 7.38
CA GLY A 221 24.98 11.56 8.26
C GLY A 221 24.63 12.64 9.28
N GLU A 222 23.35 12.81 9.61
CA GLU A 222 22.87 13.87 10.52
C GLU A 222 23.25 13.66 12.00
N SER A 223 23.92 12.56 12.37
CA SER A 223 24.26 12.30 13.79
C SER A 223 25.56 11.51 14.03
N GLN A 224 26.28 11.88 15.09
CA GLN A 224 27.53 11.22 15.56
C GLN A 224 27.26 9.99 16.46
N THR A 225 26.03 9.83 16.98
CA THR A 225 25.57 8.71 17.82
C THR A 225 24.30 8.06 17.26
N PRO A 226 24.39 7.37 16.11
CA PRO A 226 23.23 7.05 15.27
C PRO A 226 22.16 6.22 15.98
N VAL A 227 22.53 5.27 16.84
CA VAL A 227 21.56 4.36 17.49
C VAL A 227 20.73 5.06 18.57
N ILE A 228 21.36 5.85 19.44
CA ILE A 228 20.66 6.54 20.54
C ILE A 228 19.81 7.67 19.96
N THR A 229 20.38 8.44 19.03
CA THR A 229 19.66 9.51 18.33
C THR A 229 18.47 8.95 17.56
N GLY A 230 18.63 7.81 16.85
CA GLY A 230 17.53 7.16 16.15
C GLY A 230 16.42 6.65 17.07
N ALA A 231 16.75 6.09 18.23
CA ALA A 231 15.75 5.64 19.20
C ALA A 231 14.94 6.80 19.80
N VAL A 232 15.59 7.93 20.07
CA VAL A 232 14.93 9.16 20.54
C VAL A 232 14.02 9.73 19.46
N LEU A 233 14.52 9.90 18.22
CA LEU A 233 13.74 10.37 17.07
C LEU A 233 12.51 9.48 16.83
N PHE A 234 12.69 8.16 16.84
CA PHE A 234 11.59 7.21 16.71
C PHE A 234 10.54 7.41 17.80
N ALA A 235 10.97 7.57 19.06
CA ALA A 235 10.07 7.78 20.18
C ALA A 235 9.33 9.13 20.07
N GLU A 236 10.02 10.20 19.67
CA GLU A 236 9.44 11.52 19.45
C GLU A 236 8.38 11.51 18.33
N GLU A 237 8.68 10.91 17.19
CA GLU A 237 7.74 10.79 16.08
C GLU A 237 6.51 9.95 16.43
N MET A 238 6.71 8.79 17.07
CA MET A 238 5.65 7.87 17.47
C MET A 238 4.74 8.47 18.55
N VAL A 239 5.34 8.92 19.67
CA VAL A 239 4.59 9.46 20.81
C VAL A 239 3.96 10.80 20.44
N GLY A 240 4.70 11.66 19.73
CA GLY A 240 4.19 12.92 19.22
C GLY A 240 3.01 12.71 18.27
N GLY A 241 3.10 11.73 17.35
CA GLY A 241 2.02 11.37 16.45
C GLY A 241 0.77 10.88 17.19
N ILE A 242 0.93 10.06 18.23
CA ILE A 242 -0.19 9.59 19.07
C ILE A 242 -0.85 10.77 19.80
N LEU A 243 -0.06 11.61 20.49
CA LEU A 243 -0.58 12.73 21.28
C LEU A 243 -1.30 13.74 20.39
N PHE A 244 -0.70 14.07 19.24
CA PHE A 244 -1.30 14.97 18.28
C PHE A 244 -2.55 14.36 17.61
N GLY A 245 -2.52 13.08 17.27
CA GLY A 245 -3.69 12.36 16.76
C GLY A 245 -4.86 12.31 17.75
N LEU A 246 -4.59 12.15 19.05
CA LEU A 246 -5.61 12.23 20.10
C LEU A 246 -6.22 13.63 20.18
N LEU A 247 -5.39 14.67 20.09
CA LEU A 247 -5.86 16.06 20.05
C LEU A 247 -6.70 16.33 18.80
N LEU A 248 -6.23 15.94 17.62
CA LEU A 248 -6.95 16.07 16.35
C LEU A 248 -8.29 15.33 16.37
N GLY A 249 -8.30 14.08 16.83
CA GLY A 249 -9.52 13.29 16.95
C GLY A 249 -10.51 13.88 17.94
N TRP A 250 -10.02 14.45 19.06
CA TRP A 250 -10.85 15.14 20.02
C TRP A 250 -11.48 16.42 19.43
N VAL A 251 -10.69 17.27 18.77
CA VAL A 251 -11.18 18.48 18.08
C VAL A 251 -12.16 18.10 16.96
N GLY A 252 -11.83 17.10 16.15
CA GLY A 252 -12.67 16.61 15.05
C GLY A 252 -14.03 16.13 15.56
N ASN A 253 -14.05 15.29 16.59
CA ASN A 253 -15.29 14.83 17.21
C ASN A 253 -16.09 15.99 17.83
N TRP A 254 -15.41 16.94 18.49
CA TRP A 254 -16.07 18.12 19.03
C TRP A 254 -16.75 18.95 17.93
N LEU A 255 -16.12 19.12 16.77
CA LEU A 255 -16.72 19.80 15.61
C LEU A 255 -17.91 19.03 15.03
N LEU A 256 -17.80 17.70 14.93
CA LEU A 256 -18.92 16.84 14.50
C LEU A 256 -20.11 16.90 15.48
N GLU A 257 -19.88 17.19 16.75
CA GLU A 257 -20.96 17.40 17.73
C GLU A 257 -21.69 18.74 17.53
N GLN A 258 -21.05 19.73 16.89
CA GLN A 258 -21.67 21.05 16.69
C GLN A 258 -22.61 21.11 15.49
N VAL A 259 -22.51 20.17 14.54
CA VAL A 259 -23.21 20.23 13.25
C VAL A 259 -23.89 18.91 12.95
N TYR A 260 -25.17 18.95 12.57
CA TYR A 260 -25.94 17.76 12.19
C TYR A 260 -26.23 17.78 10.69
N ASP A 261 -25.18 17.67 9.87
CA ASP A 261 -25.27 17.64 8.41
C ASP A 261 -24.17 16.73 7.82
N TYR A 262 -24.57 15.76 7.00
CA TYR A 262 -23.66 14.76 6.45
C TYR A 262 -22.57 15.34 5.54
N HIS A 263 -22.84 16.47 4.86
CA HIS A 263 -21.81 17.12 4.04
C HIS A 263 -20.76 17.79 4.92
N MET A 264 -21.19 18.39 6.03
CA MET A 264 -20.28 18.95 7.03
C MET A 264 -19.47 17.87 7.73
N ASP A 265 -20.05 16.70 8.02
CA ASP A 265 -19.32 15.56 8.59
C ASP A 265 -18.20 15.07 7.65
N ALA A 266 -18.52 14.96 6.36
CA ALA A 266 -17.54 14.63 5.32
C ALA A 266 -16.44 15.70 5.23
N LEU A 267 -16.81 16.99 5.25
CA LEU A 267 -15.84 18.08 5.20
C LEU A 267 -14.92 18.11 6.42
N ILE A 268 -15.46 17.95 7.63
CA ILE A 268 -14.70 17.93 8.88
C ILE A 268 -13.75 16.74 8.88
N THR A 269 -14.22 15.54 8.52
CA THR A 269 -13.35 14.36 8.48
C THR A 269 -12.28 14.44 7.40
N LEU A 270 -12.57 15.03 6.24
CA LEU A 270 -11.55 15.34 5.22
C LEU A 270 -10.51 16.33 5.78
N ALA A 271 -10.94 17.38 6.48
CA ALA A 271 -10.05 18.36 7.09
C ALA A 271 -9.16 17.72 8.17
N VAL A 272 -9.70 16.83 8.99
CA VAL A 272 -8.93 16.06 9.99
C VAL A 272 -7.92 15.14 9.32
N SER A 273 -8.30 14.46 8.24
CA SER A 273 -7.40 13.56 7.51
C SER A 273 -6.27 14.33 6.80
N PHE A 274 -6.60 15.22 5.87
CA PHE A 274 -5.61 15.93 5.06
C PHE A 274 -4.93 17.05 5.84
N GLY A 275 -5.71 17.92 6.48
CA GLY A 275 -5.18 19.05 7.24
C GLY A 275 -4.43 18.60 8.49
N GLY A 276 -4.95 17.59 9.19
CA GLY A 276 -4.27 17.00 10.33
C GLY A 276 -2.93 16.36 9.97
N TYR A 277 -2.87 15.62 8.85
CA TYR A 277 -1.61 15.08 8.35
C TYR A 277 -0.58 16.17 8.04
N GLN A 278 -0.96 17.22 7.31
CA GLN A 278 -0.05 18.31 6.97
C GLN A 278 0.44 19.07 8.21
N MET A 279 -0.45 19.30 9.19
CA MET A 279 -0.06 19.93 10.45
C MET A 279 0.91 19.07 11.26
N ALA A 280 0.76 17.73 11.25
CA ALA A 280 1.68 16.83 11.91
C ALA A 280 3.10 16.92 11.34
N LEU A 281 3.23 17.05 10.01
CA LEU A 281 4.52 17.24 9.35
C LEU A 281 5.19 18.55 9.80
N VAL A 282 4.44 19.65 9.91
CA VAL A 282 4.94 20.94 10.42
C VAL A 282 5.41 20.83 11.87
N LEU A 283 4.73 20.02 12.68
CA LEU A 283 5.09 19.77 14.09
C LEU A 283 6.27 18.80 14.25
N GLY A 284 6.76 18.18 13.16
CA GLY A 284 7.84 17.20 13.22
C GLY A 284 7.43 15.89 13.90
N VAL A 285 6.14 15.52 13.84
CA VAL A 285 5.63 14.26 14.41
C VAL A 285 5.05 13.37 13.31
N SER A 286 4.88 12.08 13.57
CA SER A 286 4.39 11.15 12.54
C SER A 286 2.93 11.47 12.15
N GLY A 287 2.75 12.04 10.96
CA GLY A 287 1.43 12.33 10.39
C GLY A 287 0.56 11.09 10.17
N LEU A 288 1.15 9.95 9.78
CA LEU A 288 0.40 8.71 9.53
C LEU A 288 -0.24 8.18 10.82
N ILE A 289 0.54 8.10 11.89
CA ILE A 289 0.03 7.71 13.22
C ILE A 289 -1.02 8.71 13.72
N ALA A 290 -0.81 10.01 13.50
CA ALA A 290 -1.78 11.02 13.91
C ALA A 290 -3.14 10.82 13.22
N VAL A 291 -3.18 10.60 11.90
CA VAL A 291 -4.45 10.36 11.18
C VAL A 291 -5.07 9.01 11.51
N VAL A 292 -4.27 7.97 11.79
CA VAL A 292 -4.78 6.67 12.25
C VAL A 292 -5.51 6.83 13.60
N VAL A 293 -4.88 7.50 14.56
CA VAL A 293 -5.49 7.73 15.88
C VAL A 293 -6.74 8.59 15.76
N ALA A 294 -6.69 9.67 14.98
CA ALA A 294 -7.84 10.52 14.73
C ALA A 294 -8.98 9.77 14.03
N GLY A 295 -8.68 8.94 13.03
CA GLY A 295 -9.65 8.11 12.31
C GLY A 295 -10.31 7.07 13.21
N LEU A 296 -9.56 6.41 14.11
CA LEU A 296 -10.12 5.48 15.10
C LEU A 296 -11.11 6.19 16.04
N MET A 297 -10.80 7.42 16.47
CA MET A 297 -11.68 8.23 17.30
C MET A 297 -12.93 8.68 16.56
N ALA A 298 -12.79 9.11 15.29
CA ALA A 298 -13.91 9.49 14.44
C ALA A 298 -14.82 8.29 14.18
N GLY A 299 -14.29 7.13 13.80
CA GLY A 299 -15.07 5.91 13.59
C GLY A 299 -15.84 5.46 14.84
N GLN A 300 -15.23 5.59 16.03
CA GLN A 300 -15.92 5.29 17.29
C GLN A 300 -17.06 6.27 17.58
N TYR A 301 -16.85 7.55 17.30
CA TYR A 301 -17.87 8.59 17.42
C TYR A 301 -19.05 8.30 16.48
N MET A 302 -18.78 8.04 15.20
CA MET A 302 -19.82 7.75 14.20
C MET A 302 -20.71 6.58 14.61
N ARG A 303 -20.12 5.45 15.04
CA ARG A 303 -20.86 4.26 15.48
C ARG A 303 -21.71 4.49 16.73
N LYS A 304 -21.37 5.49 17.56
CA LYS A 304 -22.09 5.78 18.79
C LYS A 304 -23.28 6.73 18.57
N TYR A 305 -23.14 7.69 17.67
CA TYR A 305 -24.09 8.80 17.55
C TYR A 305 -24.92 8.80 16.27
N TYR A 306 -24.51 8.08 15.23
CA TYR A 306 -25.26 8.03 13.97
C TYR A 306 -26.03 6.72 13.83
N PRO A 307 -27.30 6.78 13.43
CA PRO A 307 -28.05 5.58 13.11
C PRO A 307 -27.42 4.89 11.90
N ALA A 308 -27.18 3.60 12.05
CA ALA A 308 -26.77 2.76 10.95
C ALA A 308 -27.97 2.41 10.05
N ASP A 309 -27.69 2.15 8.78
CA ASP A 309 -28.63 1.48 7.87
C ASP A 309 -28.90 0.02 8.32
N GLU A 310 -29.75 -0.69 7.57
CA GLU A 310 -30.08 -2.11 7.83
C GLU A 310 -28.84 -3.03 7.84
N LEU A 311 -27.73 -2.58 7.23
CA LEU A 311 -26.45 -3.29 7.14
C LEU A 311 -25.44 -2.83 8.20
N GLY A 312 -25.82 -1.96 9.13
CA GLY A 312 -24.93 -1.47 10.18
C GLY A 312 -23.98 -0.34 9.75
N ARG A 313 -24.22 0.34 8.62
CA ARG A 313 -23.34 1.36 8.03
C ARG A 313 -23.92 2.76 8.16
N THR A 314 -23.07 3.73 8.50
CA THR A 314 -23.44 5.15 8.48
C THR A 314 -23.18 5.77 7.10
N PRO A 315 -23.84 6.89 6.72
CA PRO A 315 -23.56 7.57 5.46
C PRO A 315 -22.09 7.97 5.30
N LEU A 316 -21.44 8.35 6.39
CA LEU A 316 -20.01 8.68 6.39
C LEU A 316 -19.12 7.45 6.21
N ASP A 317 -19.52 6.28 6.73
CA ASP A 317 -18.82 5.01 6.45
C ASP A 317 -18.84 4.72 4.94
N ILE A 318 -20.00 4.90 4.30
CA ILE A 318 -20.15 4.70 2.85
C ILE A 318 -19.29 5.70 2.08
N PHE A 319 -19.31 6.98 2.47
CA PHE A 319 -18.47 8.02 1.87
C PHE A 319 -16.99 7.64 1.91
N TRP A 320 -16.46 7.33 3.09
CA TRP A 320 -15.05 6.97 3.24
C TRP A 320 -14.69 5.63 2.58
N LYS A 321 -15.65 4.70 2.49
CA LYS A 321 -15.45 3.45 1.73
C LYS A 321 -15.28 3.72 0.24
N ILE A 322 -16.09 4.60 -0.33
CA ILE A 322 -15.96 4.98 -1.75
C ILE A 322 -14.63 5.70 -1.99
N ILE A 323 -14.24 6.62 -1.11
CA ILE A 323 -12.95 7.32 -1.20
C ILE A 323 -11.78 6.33 -1.12
N ASP A 324 -11.78 5.43 -0.14
CA ASP A 324 -10.72 4.43 0.03
C ASP A 324 -10.62 3.50 -1.19
N GLU A 325 -11.74 2.93 -1.66
CA GLU A 325 -11.76 2.07 -2.84
C GLU A 325 -11.29 2.80 -4.10
N LEU A 326 -11.68 4.07 -4.28
CA LEU A 326 -11.26 4.91 -5.39
C LEU A 326 -9.76 5.20 -5.36
N LEU A 327 -9.24 5.66 -4.21
CA LEU A 327 -7.82 5.98 -4.05
C LEU A 327 -6.95 4.73 -4.22
N ASN A 328 -7.36 3.58 -3.70
CA ASN A 328 -6.66 2.32 -3.94
C ASN A 328 -6.63 1.96 -5.43
N ALA A 329 -7.77 2.07 -6.13
CA ALA A 329 -7.82 1.76 -7.56
C ALA A 329 -6.87 2.68 -8.35
N ILE A 330 -6.86 3.99 -8.05
CA ILE A 330 -5.93 4.96 -8.63
C ILE A 330 -4.48 4.58 -8.30
N LEU A 331 -4.18 4.23 -7.05
CA LEU A 331 -2.85 3.83 -6.60
C LEU A 331 -2.33 2.63 -7.40
N PHE A 332 -3.16 1.60 -7.58
CA PHE A 332 -2.78 0.41 -8.33
C PHE A 332 -2.59 0.66 -9.83
N VAL A 333 -3.35 1.59 -10.42
CA VAL A 333 -3.08 2.05 -11.78
C VAL A 333 -1.73 2.76 -11.85
N LEU A 334 -1.49 3.70 -10.94
CA LEU A 334 -0.22 4.44 -10.90
C LEU A 334 0.98 3.50 -10.74
N ILE A 335 0.92 2.53 -9.81
CA ILE A 335 1.96 1.52 -9.62
C ILE A 335 2.21 0.73 -10.91
N GLY A 336 1.14 0.31 -11.59
CA GLY A 336 1.24 -0.46 -12.82
C GLY A 336 1.90 0.33 -13.96
N LEU A 337 1.54 1.61 -14.11
CA LEU A 337 2.13 2.51 -15.12
C LEU A 337 3.60 2.83 -14.79
N GLU A 338 3.92 3.03 -13.52
CA GLU A 338 5.25 3.38 -13.02
C GLU A 338 6.29 2.26 -13.26
N LEU A 339 5.85 1.01 -13.49
CA LEU A 339 6.71 -0.09 -13.97
C LEU A 339 7.47 0.28 -15.25
N MET A 340 6.88 1.12 -16.11
CA MET A 340 7.48 1.53 -17.37
C MET A 340 8.69 2.47 -17.20
N SER A 341 8.74 3.23 -16.10
CA SER A 341 9.85 4.16 -15.81
C SER A 341 11.19 3.46 -15.58
N PHE A 342 11.15 2.18 -15.20
CA PHE A 342 12.32 1.42 -14.73
C PHE A 342 12.68 0.22 -15.60
N ALA A 343 12.07 0.12 -16.78
CA ALA A 343 12.28 -0.99 -17.71
C ALA A 343 13.73 -1.11 -18.21
N THR A 344 14.52 -0.04 -18.10
CA THR A 344 15.94 0.00 -18.51
C THR A 344 16.91 -0.42 -17.41
N ILE A 345 16.46 -0.49 -16.15
CA ILE A 345 17.32 -0.89 -15.02
C ILE A 345 17.46 -2.42 -15.07
N SER A 346 18.68 -2.92 -14.88
CA SER A 346 18.96 -4.35 -14.86
C SER A 346 19.37 -4.81 -13.46
N VAL A 347 18.52 -5.63 -12.84
CA VAL A 347 18.85 -6.35 -11.59
C VAL A 347 18.77 -7.84 -11.90
N PRO A 348 19.73 -8.67 -11.42
CA PRO A 348 19.71 -10.10 -11.68
C PRO A 348 18.37 -10.72 -11.23
N VAL A 349 17.76 -11.54 -12.09
CA VAL A 349 16.53 -12.27 -11.75
C VAL A 349 16.70 -13.11 -10.48
N LEU A 350 17.92 -13.63 -10.26
CA LEU A 350 18.28 -14.33 -9.04
C LEU A 350 18.18 -13.43 -7.80
N ALA A 351 18.60 -12.17 -7.87
CA ALA A 351 18.48 -11.21 -6.76
C ALA A 351 17.01 -10.90 -6.44
N MET A 352 16.17 -10.70 -7.47
CA MET A 352 14.71 -10.54 -7.30
C MET A 352 14.06 -11.77 -6.65
N SER A 353 14.50 -12.98 -7.05
CA SER A 353 13.98 -14.23 -6.48
C SER A 353 14.41 -14.41 -5.02
N VAL A 354 15.66 -14.09 -4.72
CA VAL A 354 16.22 -14.16 -3.35
C VAL A 354 15.52 -13.17 -2.43
N VAL A 355 15.29 -11.92 -2.86
CA VAL A 355 14.62 -10.93 -2.00
C VAL A 355 13.18 -11.35 -1.68
N ILE A 356 12.45 -11.92 -2.64
CA ILE A 356 11.10 -12.46 -2.41
C ILE A 356 11.16 -13.55 -1.32
N LEU A 357 12.10 -14.49 -1.43
CA LEU A 357 12.26 -15.56 -0.44
C LEU A 357 12.60 -14.99 0.95
N VAL A 358 13.55 -14.06 1.02
CA VAL A 358 13.95 -13.40 2.27
C VAL A 358 12.75 -12.71 2.92
N VAL A 359 11.97 -11.96 2.14
CA VAL A 359 10.78 -11.24 2.64
C VAL A 359 9.70 -12.22 3.13
N LEU A 360 9.49 -13.35 2.46
CA LEU A 360 8.55 -14.38 2.91
C LEU A 360 9.00 -15.05 4.22
N VAL A 361 10.29 -15.40 4.31
CA VAL A 361 10.86 -15.99 5.53
C VAL A 361 10.83 -14.99 6.67
N ALA A 362 11.21 -13.74 6.42
CA ALA A 362 11.17 -12.66 7.40
C ALA A 362 9.74 -12.45 7.91
N ARG A 363 8.72 -12.47 7.04
CA ARG A 363 7.32 -12.37 7.44
C ARG A 363 6.88 -13.57 8.30
N TRP A 364 7.27 -14.78 7.92
CA TRP A 364 6.95 -15.96 8.72
C TRP A 364 7.53 -15.87 10.14
N VAL A 365 8.80 -15.46 10.26
CA VAL A 365 9.47 -15.29 11.55
C VAL A 365 8.88 -14.10 12.33
N SER A 366 8.59 -12.99 11.67
CA SER A 366 8.05 -11.79 12.30
C SER A 366 6.62 -11.96 12.81
N VAL A 367 5.87 -12.92 12.28
CA VAL A 367 4.57 -13.35 12.81
C VAL A 367 4.76 -14.42 13.90
N LEU A 368 5.65 -15.38 13.68
CA LEU A 368 5.90 -16.50 14.59
C LEU A 368 6.37 -16.04 15.97
N ILE A 369 7.32 -15.09 16.03
CA ILE A 369 7.92 -14.64 17.30
C ILE A 369 6.88 -13.94 18.20
N PRO A 370 6.17 -12.89 17.75
CA PRO A 370 5.11 -12.24 18.54
C PRO A 370 4.00 -13.20 18.97
N ILE A 371 3.50 -14.05 18.07
CA ILE A 371 2.43 -15.00 18.40
C ILE A 371 2.92 -16.05 19.40
N GLY A 372 4.16 -16.54 19.24
CA GLY A 372 4.78 -17.47 20.17
C GLY A 372 4.92 -16.88 21.58
N PHE A 373 5.33 -15.61 21.66
CA PHE A 373 5.40 -14.87 22.92
C PHE A 373 4.01 -14.70 23.56
N LEU A 374 3.01 -14.28 22.80
CA LEU A 374 1.63 -14.13 23.30
C LEU A 374 1.04 -15.45 23.79
N LYS A 375 1.34 -16.56 23.12
CA LYS A 375 0.95 -17.89 23.55
C LYS A 375 1.54 -18.24 24.91
N LEU A 376 2.80 -17.87 25.16
CA LEU A 376 3.45 -18.04 26.46
C LEU A 376 2.77 -17.19 27.55
N CYS A 377 2.29 -15.99 27.18
CA CYS A 377 1.49 -15.11 28.03
C CYS A 377 0.02 -15.54 28.19
N ARG A 378 -0.34 -16.79 27.85
CA ARG A 378 -1.71 -17.36 27.94
C ARG A 378 -2.76 -16.70 27.04
N HIS A 379 -2.35 -16.15 25.90
CA HIS A 379 -3.25 -15.79 24.80
C HIS A 379 -3.15 -16.82 23.68
N PRO A 380 -3.92 -17.93 23.72
CA PRO A 380 -3.81 -18.99 22.72
C PRO A 380 -4.37 -18.52 21.38
N PHE A 381 -3.54 -18.63 20.33
CA PHE A 381 -3.97 -18.48 18.94
C PHE A 381 -4.13 -19.85 18.29
N PRO A 382 -5.21 -20.08 17.52
CA PRO A 382 -5.31 -21.29 16.72
C PRO A 382 -4.26 -21.25 15.59
N ARG A 383 -3.77 -22.44 15.21
CA ARG A 383 -2.61 -22.58 14.31
C ARG A 383 -2.83 -21.93 12.94
N HIS A 384 -4.06 -21.90 12.45
CA HIS A 384 -4.41 -21.27 11.17
C HIS A 384 -4.09 -19.78 11.13
N VAL A 385 -4.21 -19.05 12.25
CA VAL A 385 -3.98 -17.60 12.30
C VAL A 385 -2.58 -17.27 11.81
N MET A 386 -1.58 -18.08 12.19
CA MET A 386 -0.19 -17.88 11.72
C MET A 386 -0.08 -18.02 10.19
N GLY A 387 -0.75 -19.01 9.61
CA GLY A 387 -0.80 -19.19 8.15
C GLY A 387 -1.45 -17.99 7.47
N PHE A 388 -2.61 -17.55 7.96
CA PHE A 388 -3.32 -16.38 7.42
C PHE A 388 -2.52 -15.09 7.54
N MET A 389 -1.91 -14.83 8.70
CA MET A 389 -1.09 -13.63 8.93
C MET A 389 0.21 -13.61 8.09
N THR A 390 0.78 -14.79 7.81
CA THR A 390 2.00 -14.91 7.01
C THR A 390 1.70 -14.77 5.52
N TRP A 391 0.73 -15.54 5.00
CA TRP A 391 0.44 -15.54 3.56
C TRP A 391 -0.47 -14.38 3.12
N GLY A 392 -1.31 -13.90 4.04
CA GLY A 392 -2.17 -12.72 3.87
C GLY A 392 -1.47 -11.39 4.19
N GLY A 393 -0.18 -11.37 4.50
CA GLY A 393 0.59 -10.12 4.56
C GLY A 393 0.92 -9.63 3.16
N LEU A 394 -0.08 -9.12 2.42
CA LEU A 394 0.15 -8.56 1.08
C LEU A 394 0.89 -7.24 1.18
N ARG A 395 1.72 -6.90 0.19
CA ARG A 395 2.39 -5.59 0.10
C ARG A 395 1.63 -4.72 -0.89
N GLY A 396 1.27 -3.50 -0.49
CA GLY A 396 0.52 -2.55 -1.31
C GLY A 396 1.43 -1.54 -2.01
N GLY A 397 0.94 -0.32 -2.18
CA GLY A 397 1.67 0.78 -2.85
C GLY A 397 2.64 1.57 -1.98
N LEU A 398 2.51 1.50 -0.65
CA LEU A 398 3.36 2.24 0.28
C LEU A 398 4.87 1.97 0.08
N PRO A 399 5.35 0.71 -0.02
CA PRO A 399 6.77 0.44 -0.27
C PRO A 399 7.31 1.12 -1.53
N ILE A 400 6.47 1.22 -2.58
CA ILE A 400 6.84 1.83 -3.86
C ILE A 400 6.99 3.35 -3.69
N ALA A 401 6.08 4.03 -2.97
CA ALA A 401 6.23 5.47 -2.76
C ALA A 401 7.45 5.82 -1.90
N LEU A 402 7.71 5.00 -0.87
CA LEU A 402 8.88 5.19 -0.01
C LEU A 402 10.18 5.02 -0.77
N VAL A 403 10.31 3.98 -1.60
CA VAL A 403 11.55 3.82 -2.38
C VAL A 403 11.72 4.94 -3.41
N LEU A 404 10.61 5.46 -3.96
CA LEU A 404 10.65 6.56 -4.92
C LEU A 404 10.98 7.91 -4.28
N SER A 405 10.67 8.11 -2.99
CA SER A 405 11.02 9.33 -2.24
C SER A 405 12.52 9.46 -1.97
N LEU A 406 13.28 8.39 -2.13
CA LEU A 406 14.72 8.41 -1.93
C LEU A 406 15.42 9.33 -2.95
N PRO A 407 16.51 10.01 -2.55
CA PRO A 407 17.38 10.72 -3.48
C PRO A 407 17.94 9.79 -4.57
N GLN A 408 18.15 10.34 -5.77
CA GLN A 408 18.71 9.58 -6.89
C GLN A 408 20.09 8.99 -6.53
N SER A 409 20.20 7.67 -6.64
CA SER A 409 21.42 6.89 -6.36
C SER A 409 21.28 5.51 -7.02
N GLU A 410 22.41 4.83 -7.27
CA GLU A 410 22.39 3.45 -7.80
C GLU A 410 21.69 2.47 -6.84
N ALA A 411 21.84 2.70 -5.53
CA ALA A 411 21.14 1.94 -4.49
C ALA A 411 19.61 2.09 -4.62
N ARG A 412 19.13 3.31 -4.86
CA ARG A 412 17.70 3.58 -5.10
C ARG A 412 17.18 2.83 -6.32
N GLU A 413 17.87 2.90 -7.46
CA GLU A 413 17.46 2.21 -8.69
C GLU A 413 17.31 0.70 -8.49
N THR A 414 18.28 0.10 -7.80
CA THR A 414 18.23 -1.31 -7.42
C THR A 414 17.05 -1.59 -6.49
N MET A 415 16.88 -0.80 -5.44
CA MET A 415 15.79 -0.97 -4.47
C MET A 415 14.42 -0.86 -5.13
N ILE A 416 14.24 0.04 -6.12
CA ILE A 416 12.99 0.18 -6.87
C ILE A 416 12.59 -1.16 -7.51
N LEU A 417 13.50 -1.79 -8.26
CA LEU A 417 13.21 -3.07 -8.91
C LEU A 417 12.96 -4.20 -7.90
N LEU A 418 13.71 -4.25 -6.80
CA LEU A 418 13.50 -5.24 -5.74
C LEU A 418 12.12 -5.04 -5.08
N THR A 419 11.72 -3.80 -4.81
CA THR A 419 10.40 -3.46 -4.26
C THR A 419 9.30 -3.88 -5.23
N TYR A 420 9.44 -3.57 -6.52
CA TYR A 420 8.49 -3.99 -7.55
C TYR A 420 8.36 -5.50 -7.63
N ALA A 421 9.48 -6.24 -7.61
CA ALA A 421 9.46 -7.70 -7.63
C ALA A 421 8.67 -8.27 -6.44
N VAL A 422 8.90 -7.74 -5.23
CA VAL A 422 8.19 -8.18 -4.01
C VAL A 422 6.71 -7.81 -4.05
N VAL A 423 6.36 -6.58 -4.43
CA VAL A 423 4.96 -6.11 -4.48
C VAL A 423 4.18 -6.85 -5.57
N ALA A 424 4.76 -7.01 -6.76
CA ALA A 424 4.15 -7.76 -7.86
C ALA A 424 3.95 -9.24 -7.48
N PHE A 425 4.98 -9.88 -6.91
CA PHE A 425 4.84 -11.26 -6.42
C PHE A 425 3.74 -11.36 -5.37
N SER A 426 3.71 -10.41 -4.43
CA SER A 426 2.71 -10.40 -3.38
C SER A 426 1.30 -10.30 -3.94
N ILE A 427 1.01 -9.31 -4.79
CA ILE A 427 -0.36 -9.08 -5.24
C ILE A 427 -0.81 -10.16 -6.22
N ILE A 428 0.05 -10.57 -7.15
CA ILE A 428 -0.30 -11.56 -8.17
C ILE A 428 -0.28 -12.98 -7.57
N ILE A 429 0.81 -13.39 -6.94
CA ILE A 429 0.95 -14.77 -6.47
C ILE A 429 0.25 -14.95 -5.14
N GLN A 430 0.57 -14.17 -4.11
CA GLN A 430 -0.07 -14.33 -2.80
C GLN A 430 -1.54 -13.91 -2.86
N GLY A 431 -1.89 -12.81 -3.52
CA GLY A 431 -3.27 -12.33 -3.64
C GLY A 431 -4.21 -13.28 -4.39
N LEU A 432 -3.73 -14.01 -5.42
CA LEU A 432 -4.57 -15.01 -6.11
C LEU A 432 -4.59 -16.35 -5.38
N SER A 433 -3.51 -16.73 -4.71
CA SER A 433 -3.41 -18.02 -4.00
C SER A 433 -3.99 -18.02 -2.59
N ILE A 434 -4.20 -16.84 -1.97
CA ILE A 434 -4.77 -16.76 -0.62
C ILE A 434 -6.17 -17.36 -0.59
N SER A 435 -7.07 -17.05 -1.52
CA SER A 435 -8.45 -17.58 -1.54
C SER A 435 -8.53 -19.12 -1.47
N PRO A 436 -7.86 -19.91 -2.34
CA PRO A 436 -7.88 -21.36 -2.23
C PRO A 436 -7.18 -21.88 -0.97
N LEU A 437 -6.09 -21.23 -0.53
CA LEU A 437 -5.34 -21.61 0.67
C LEU A 437 -6.18 -21.41 1.94
N MET A 438 -6.92 -20.31 2.02
CA MET A 438 -7.85 -20.01 3.10
C MET A 438 -8.95 -21.07 3.19
N ARG A 439 -9.55 -21.47 2.06
CA ARG A 439 -10.56 -22.53 2.02
C ARG A 439 -10.00 -23.86 2.52
N PHE A 440 -8.77 -24.18 2.15
CA PHE A 440 -8.09 -25.38 2.61
C PHE A 440 -7.87 -25.38 4.13
N TRP A 441 -7.38 -24.28 4.70
CA TRP A 441 -7.18 -24.16 6.15
C TRP A 441 -8.50 -24.22 6.93
N MET A 442 -9.55 -23.55 6.46
CA MET A 442 -10.86 -23.59 7.13
C MET A 442 -11.50 -24.97 7.09
N ARG A 443 -11.37 -25.70 5.97
CA ARG A 443 -11.91 -27.06 5.83
C ARG A 443 -11.24 -28.05 6.77
N ASN A 444 -9.92 -27.96 6.93
CA ASN A 444 -9.17 -28.92 7.76
C ASN A 444 -9.43 -28.77 9.26
N GLU A 445 -9.81 -27.58 9.71
CA GLU A 445 -9.99 -27.30 11.14
C GLU A 445 -11.47 -27.28 11.60
N LYS A 446 -12.43 -27.63 10.73
CA LYS A 446 -13.88 -27.62 11.02
C LYS A 446 -14.36 -26.30 11.64
N LEU A 447 -13.73 -25.18 11.27
CA LEU A 447 -14.26 -23.87 11.62
C LEU A 447 -15.67 -23.80 11.03
N PRO A 448 -16.70 -23.37 11.79
CA PRO A 448 -18.00 -23.16 11.20
C PRO A 448 -17.80 -22.13 10.09
N ALA A 449 -18.00 -22.54 8.84
CA ALA A 449 -18.15 -21.59 7.76
C ALA A 449 -19.34 -20.72 8.20
N ILE A 450 -19.08 -19.46 8.52
CA ILE A 450 -20.17 -18.52 8.71
C ILE A 450 -20.85 -18.51 7.34
N SER A 451 -22.08 -19.03 7.30
CA SER A 451 -22.89 -19.02 6.09
C SER A 451 -22.79 -17.63 5.48
N PRO A 452 -22.60 -17.49 4.15
CA PRO A 452 -22.59 -16.17 3.54
C PRO A 452 -23.93 -15.51 3.88
N SER A 453 -23.92 -14.67 4.91
CA SER A 453 -25.09 -13.93 5.35
C SER A 453 -25.41 -13.00 4.20
N THR A 454 -26.49 -13.33 3.50
CA THR A 454 -27.21 -12.49 2.54
C THR A 454 -26.28 -11.73 1.60
N ARG A 455 -25.95 -12.38 0.48
CA ARG A 455 -25.75 -11.66 -0.78
C ARG A 455 -26.93 -10.70 -0.93
N ASP A 456 -26.66 -9.41 -0.84
CA ASP A 456 -27.21 -8.33 -1.65
C ASP A 456 -26.32 -7.09 -1.50
#